data_AF-A0A1G7WCI2-F1
#
_entry.id   AF-A0A1G7WCI2-F1
#
_cell.length_a   1.000
_cell.length_b   1.000
_cell.length_c   1.000
_cell.angle_alpha   90.00
_cell.angle_beta   90.00
_cell.angle_gamma   90.00
#
_symmetry.space_group_name_H-M   'P 1'
#
loop_
_entity.id
_entity.type
_entity.pdbx_description
1 polymer ?
#
loop_
_entity_poly.entity_id
_entity_poly.type
_entity_poly.pdbx_seq_one_letter_code
_entity_poly.pdbx_strand_id
1 'polypeptide(L)'
;MSLPPDVIVCSFFTDDEYYRGWAKKLEENLDDLGIAHVLREVHKEPGQDWADICRQKVAFLDTVCRENPDARVFWTDVDCEILDLPAYVRNFTADIIGFQHGFSRPMEIGYKAATRFWAPSFIGVNTTPAARKFVSDAADFERLSTLKATDDYFFEESWRANADSLSFQVIPAGGVLGRGNGDVTAFYAFGSSGNVPQFRNLVVQHTAPGAKAAPTSREAGAIAWKVRVKVAAYRALKQVDAVVTRVAPQRAPLVRDWVKQHPLIHRIRPITPPKADNHRSRLLAQAVAVGQRGDLERLDAIERRLHAGGILSAAEAATVDAAKAFASYATFGSPAADSADTTAAVPLVWWPRPFPGNFGDWLSPLIVASVANTPVEFVPATGNARKPHLVGLGSIAKFANEHSVVVGSGASAGDAELHPGARYHSLRGPLTADILTARGGPAVTTFGDPGVLLRRVLPMERPETNGRLALVRHFTHATLPVRRPAGLDEISVLQSSPESLRTFIEKLHQYDGIVTSAMHVAIACHSYGIPVALIGFEGAASTVAGDGMKYRDYSLGAGLERLWEPQQLILDLRNVDLRSMLDSEYVAEEKLDEVEAAIKNAVADWRDIVA
;
A
#
# COMPACT_ATOMS: atom_id res chain seq x y z
N MET A 1 17.12 -28.82 32.69
CA MET A 1 16.19 -28.39 31.64
C MET A 1 16.96 -28.39 30.34
N SER A 2 16.56 -29.20 29.35
CA SER A 2 17.07 -29.11 27.98
C SER A 2 16.72 -27.74 27.42
N LEU A 3 17.61 -27.15 26.62
CA LEU A 3 17.28 -25.95 25.86
C LEU A 3 16.12 -26.27 24.91
N PRO A 4 15.18 -25.32 24.68
CA PRO A 4 14.14 -25.52 23.68
C PRO A 4 14.76 -25.77 22.31
N PRO A 5 14.13 -26.61 21.46
CA PRO A 5 14.68 -26.97 20.17
C PRO A 5 14.77 -25.75 19.25
N ASP A 6 15.87 -25.64 18.50
CA ASP A 6 16.09 -24.54 17.56
C ASP A 6 15.36 -24.75 16.22
N VAL A 7 14.97 -26.01 15.94
CA VAL A 7 14.23 -26.48 14.77
C VAL A 7 13.23 -27.55 15.19
N ILE A 8 12.03 -27.50 14.60
CA ILE A 8 10.98 -28.49 14.76
C ILE A 8 10.50 -28.93 13.37
N VAL A 9 10.38 -30.25 13.15
CA VAL A 9 9.70 -30.82 11.97
C VAL A 9 8.30 -31.26 12.37
N CYS A 10 7.28 -30.87 11.62
CA CYS A 10 5.91 -31.22 11.92
C CYS A 10 5.21 -31.85 10.72
N SER A 11 4.31 -32.79 11.01
CA SER A 11 3.44 -33.45 10.04
C SER A 11 2.16 -33.93 10.73
N PHE A 12 1.16 -34.33 9.94
CA PHE A 12 0.00 -35.05 10.46
C PHE A 12 -0.30 -36.26 9.58
N PHE A 13 -1.06 -37.21 10.12
CA PHE A 13 -1.44 -38.44 9.46
C PHE A 13 -2.86 -38.88 9.84
N THR A 14 -3.54 -39.59 8.95
CA THR A 14 -4.86 -40.16 9.23
C THR A 14 -4.77 -41.44 10.06
N ASP A 15 -5.87 -41.80 10.72
CA ASP A 15 -5.96 -42.92 11.66
C ASP A 15 -5.95 -44.32 11.01
N ASP A 16 -5.82 -44.42 9.69
CA ASP A 16 -5.66 -45.70 8.99
C ASP A 16 -4.24 -46.28 9.12
N GLU A 17 -4.14 -47.61 9.09
CA GLU A 17 -2.88 -48.33 9.29
C GLU A 17 -1.80 -47.95 8.27
N TYR A 18 -2.20 -47.55 7.05
CA TYR A 18 -1.27 -47.16 6.01
C TYR A 18 -0.52 -45.88 6.40
N TYR A 19 -1.22 -44.82 6.80
CA TYR A 19 -0.57 -43.56 7.22
C TYR A 19 0.06 -43.63 8.63
N ARG A 20 -0.45 -44.47 9.54
CA ARG A 20 0.23 -44.77 10.81
C ARG A 20 1.61 -45.41 10.60
N GLY A 21 1.73 -46.28 9.60
CA GLY A 21 3.01 -46.87 9.22
C GLY A 21 4.02 -45.82 8.74
N TRP A 22 3.59 -44.87 7.91
CA TRP A 22 4.42 -43.75 7.46
C TRP A 22 4.81 -42.82 8.61
N ALA A 23 3.86 -42.49 9.50
CA ALA A 23 4.12 -41.65 10.66
C ALA A 23 5.21 -42.23 11.56
N LYS A 24 5.13 -43.53 11.86
CA LYS A 24 6.17 -44.23 12.63
C LYS A 24 7.53 -44.20 11.94
N LYS A 25 7.56 -44.41 10.62
CA LYS A 25 8.81 -44.35 9.85
C LYS A 25 9.43 -42.94 9.90
N LEU A 26 8.60 -41.90 9.77
CA LEU A 26 9.06 -40.51 9.85
C LEU A 26 9.53 -40.16 11.27
N GLU A 27 8.82 -40.63 12.31
CA GLU A 27 9.21 -40.48 13.71
C GLU A 27 10.61 -41.06 13.97
N GLU A 28 10.82 -42.33 13.60
CA GLU A 28 12.11 -43.01 13.71
C GLU A 28 13.20 -42.27 12.91
N ASN A 29 12.89 -41.79 11.71
CA ASN A 29 13.81 -41.03 10.87
C ASN A 29 14.25 -39.71 11.52
N LEU A 30 13.34 -38.98 12.15
CA LEU A 30 13.64 -37.70 12.80
C LEU A 30 14.39 -37.90 14.13
N ASP A 31 14.05 -38.95 14.87
CA ASP A 31 14.76 -39.34 16.09
C ASP A 31 16.21 -39.74 15.81
N ASP A 32 16.46 -40.52 14.76
CA ASP A 32 17.82 -40.90 14.33
C ASP A 32 18.67 -39.68 13.95
N LEU A 33 18.05 -38.63 13.41
CA LEU A 33 18.71 -37.36 13.09
C LEU A 33 18.80 -36.40 14.29
N GLY A 34 18.18 -36.72 15.43
CA GLY A 34 18.10 -35.86 16.60
C GLY A 34 17.31 -34.57 16.36
N ILE A 35 16.30 -34.62 15.49
CA ILE A 35 15.45 -33.48 15.13
C ILE A 35 14.16 -33.55 15.95
N ALA A 36 13.88 -32.49 16.71
CA ALA A 36 12.62 -32.38 17.44
C ALA A 36 11.43 -32.36 16.47
N HIS A 37 10.35 -33.05 16.83
CA HIS A 37 9.25 -33.21 15.90
C HIS A 37 7.86 -33.17 16.57
N VAL A 38 6.84 -32.85 15.78
CA VAL A 38 5.43 -32.86 16.18
C VAL A 38 4.64 -33.60 15.11
N LEU A 39 4.27 -34.85 15.40
CA LEU A 39 3.42 -35.68 14.54
C LEU A 39 2.05 -35.84 15.21
N ARG A 40 0.96 -35.52 14.49
CA ARG A 40 -0.40 -35.58 15.04
C ARG A 40 -1.30 -36.49 14.20
N GLU A 41 -1.98 -37.42 14.87
CA GLU A 41 -3.07 -38.19 14.25
C GLU A 41 -4.29 -37.27 14.07
N VAL A 42 -4.90 -37.30 12.89
CA VAL A 42 -6.14 -36.59 12.57
C VAL A 42 -7.23 -37.57 12.16
N HIS A 43 -8.45 -37.31 12.62
CA HIS A 43 -9.61 -38.14 12.29
C HIS A 43 -10.40 -37.53 11.17
N LYS A 44 -10.87 -38.40 10.28
CA LYS A 44 -11.71 -38.00 9.15
C LYS A 44 -13.17 -37.96 9.59
N GLU A 45 -13.78 -36.78 9.54
CA GLU A 45 -15.20 -36.63 9.85
C GLU A 45 -16.08 -37.24 8.75
N PRO A 46 -17.31 -37.70 9.07
CA PRO A 46 -18.25 -38.22 8.07
C PRO A 46 -18.48 -37.21 6.94
N GLY A 47 -18.21 -37.64 5.70
CA GLY A 47 -18.39 -36.81 4.49
C GLY A 47 -17.15 -36.02 4.06
N GLN A 48 -16.06 -36.02 4.83
CA GLN A 48 -14.79 -35.47 4.36
C GLN A 48 -14.16 -36.35 3.26
N ASP A 49 -13.32 -35.76 2.43
CA ASP A 49 -12.49 -36.47 1.45
C ASP A 49 -11.00 -36.11 1.61
N TRP A 50 -10.15 -36.60 0.70
CA TRP A 50 -8.71 -36.37 0.73
C TRP A 50 -8.34 -34.88 0.71
N ALA A 51 -9.09 -34.04 -0.01
CA ALA A 51 -8.82 -32.61 -0.08
C ALA A 51 -9.14 -31.90 1.24
N ASP A 52 -10.18 -32.34 1.97
CA ASP A 52 -10.52 -31.81 3.29
C ASP A 52 -9.47 -32.15 4.34
N ILE A 53 -8.80 -33.30 4.20
CA ILE A 53 -7.67 -33.66 5.05
C ILE A 53 -6.44 -32.82 4.68
N CYS A 54 -6.11 -32.72 3.39
CA CYS A 54 -4.91 -31.98 2.94
C CYS A 54 -4.89 -30.53 3.42
N ARG A 55 -6.02 -29.82 3.32
CA ARG A 55 -6.09 -28.40 3.72
C ARG A 55 -5.84 -28.15 5.22
N GLN A 56 -6.05 -29.14 6.10
CA GLN A 56 -5.76 -29.02 7.54
C GLN A 56 -4.28 -28.73 7.83
N LYS A 57 -3.39 -29.02 6.88
CA LYS A 57 -1.95 -28.68 6.92
C LYS A 57 -1.70 -27.25 7.34
N VAL A 58 -2.49 -26.32 6.81
CA VAL A 58 -2.26 -24.90 7.00
C VAL A 58 -2.53 -24.51 8.45
N ALA A 59 -3.68 -24.91 9.00
CA ALA A 59 -4.04 -24.68 10.40
C ALA A 59 -3.11 -25.41 11.38
N PHE A 60 -2.65 -26.61 11.02
CA PHE A 60 -1.72 -27.37 11.84
C PHE A 60 -0.34 -26.70 11.91
N LEU A 61 0.23 -26.32 10.76
CA LEU A 61 1.52 -25.62 10.72
C LEU A 61 1.47 -24.31 11.52
N ASP A 62 0.37 -23.57 11.40
CA ASP A 62 0.10 -22.34 12.15
C ASP A 62 0.06 -22.60 13.67
N THR A 63 -0.60 -23.67 14.11
CA THR A 63 -0.66 -24.07 15.52
C THR A 63 0.74 -24.37 16.06
N VAL A 64 1.54 -25.18 15.36
CA VAL A 64 2.91 -25.51 15.77
C VAL A 64 3.78 -24.26 15.83
N CYS A 65 3.61 -23.32 14.88
CA CYS A 65 4.32 -22.03 14.90
C CYS A 65 3.98 -21.18 16.13
N ARG A 66 2.71 -21.16 16.57
CA ARG A 66 2.28 -20.39 17.76
C ARG A 66 2.73 -21.04 19.06
N GLU A 67 2.68 -22.37 19.14
CA GLU A 67 3.15 -23.13 20.30
C GLU A 67 4.68 -23.05 20.48
N ASN A 68 5.42 -22.75 19.39
CA ASN A 68 6.89 -22.71 19.38
C ASN A 68 7.41 -21.39 18.76
N PRO A 69 7.23 -20.24 19.43
CA PRO A 69 7.54 -18.93 18.86
C PRO A 69 9.02 -18.76 18.49
N ASP A 70 9.91 -19.38 19.27
CA ASP A 70 11.37 -19.24 19.15
C ASP A 70 12.03 -20.31 18.24
N ALA A 71 11.26 -21.27 17.72
CA ALA A 71 11.78 -22.34 16.86
C ALA A 71 11.45 -22.12 15.38
N ARG A 72 12.38 -22.46 14.49
CA ARG A 72 12.09 -22.62 13.06
C ARG A 72 11.25 -23.88 12.87
N VAL A 73 10.14 -23.78 12.15
CA VAL A 73 9.21 -24.91 11.95
C VAL A 73 9.22 -25.34 10.49
N PHE A 74 9.42 -26.64 10.27
CA PHE A 74 9.36 -27.25 8.94
C PHE A 74 8.15 -28.14 8.84
N TRP A 75 7.32 -27.92 7.83
CA TRP A 75 6.36 -28.91 7.40
C TRP A 75 7.04 -29.95 6.50
N THR A 76 6.72 -31.23 6.70
CA THR A 76 6.95 -32.26 5.68
C THR A 76 5.73 -33.18 5.57
N ASP A 77 5.38 -33.64 4.36
CA ASP A 77 4.35 -34.67 4.22
C ASP A 77 4.79 -35.98 4.89
N VAL A 78 3.86 -36.69 5.53
CA VAL A 78 4.20 -37.85 6.39
C VAL A 78 4.86 -39.02 5.63
N ASP A 79 4.64 -39.12 4.31
CA ASP A 79 5.21 -40.14 3.44
C ASP A 79 6.58 -39.75 2.85
N CYS A 80 7.14 -38.62 3.27
CA CYS A 80 8.48 -38.17 2.89
C CYS A 80 9.52 -38.56 3.94
N GLU A 81 10.80 -38.43 3.59
CA GLU A 81 11.93 -38.79 4.46
C GLU A 81 13.00 -37.69 4.42
N ILE A 82 13.54 -37.35 5.60
CA ILE A 82 14.67 -36.43 5.74
C ILE A 82 15.94 -37.27 5.88
N LEU A 83 16.85 -37.18 4.91
CA LEU A 83 18.12 -37.91 4.90
C LEU A 83 19.22 -37.18 5.68
N ASP A 84 19.14 -35.86 5.68
CA ASP A 84 20.01 -34.92 6.42
C ASP A 84 19.26 -33.58 6.55
N LEU A 85 19.69 -32.71 7.46
CA LEU A 85 19.22 -31.33 7.51
C LEU A 85 20.41 -30.37 7.38
N PRO A 86 20.87 -30.11 6.14
CA PRO A 86 22.11 -29.40 5.91
C PRO A 86 22.05 -27.97 6.45
N ALA A 87 23.20 -27.40 6.81
CA ALA A 87 23.27 -26.11 7.51
C ALA A 87 22.53 -24.96 6.79
N TYR A 88 22.50 -24.95 5.46
CA TYR A 88 21.78 -23.92 4.69
C TYR A 88 20.25 -24.08 4.73
N VAL A 89 19.75 -25.28 5.03
CA VAL A 89 18.33 -25.54 5.27
C VAL A 89 18.03 -25.32 6.74
N ARG A 90 18.81 -25.92 7.64
CA ARG A 90 18.64 -25.77 9.09
C ARG A 90 18.66 -24.28 9.45
N ASN A 91 19.73 -23.55 9.12
CA ASN A 91 20.03 -22.19 9.55
C ASN A 91 19.64 -21.09 8.55
N PHE A 92 18.59 -21.32 7.76
CA PHE A 92 18.11 -20.30 6.83
C PHE A 92 17.73 -19.01 7.56
N THR A 93 18.08 -17.86 6.97
CA THR A 93 17.81 -16.54 7.54
C THR A 93 16.64 -15.83 6.87
N ALA A 94 16.15 -16.37 5.74
CA ALA A 94 14.97 -15.85 5.06
C ALA A 94 13.71 -16.09 5.91
N ASP A 95 12.61 -15.39 5.60
CA ASP A 95 11.34 -15.59 6.29
C ASP A 95 10.79 -16.99 6.02
N ILE A 96 10.92 -17.45 4.77
CA ILE A 96 10.52 -18.80 4.36
C ILE A 96 11.58 -19.49 3.50
N ILE A 97 11.60 -20.82 3.56
CA ILE A 97 12.44 -21.68 2.72
C ILE A 97 11.63 -22.85 2.17
N GLY A 98 11.91 -23.30 0.96
CA GLY A 98 11.25 -24.50 0.42
C GLY A 98 11.69 -24.84 -0.99
N PHE A 99 11.13 -25.92 -1.54
CA PHE A 99 11.33 -26.23 -2.94
C PHE A 99 10.37 -25.45 -3.83
N GLN A 100 10.80 -25.18 -5.06
CA GLN A 100 9.90 -24.68 -6.08
C GLN A 100 8.88 -25.78 -6.46
N HIS A 101 7.66 -25.37 -6.82
CA HIS A 101 6.63 -26.25 -7.34
C HIS A 101 7.18 -27.23 -8.40
N GLY A 102 6.89 -28.52 -8.22
CA GLY A 102 7.37 -29.60 -9.09
C GLY A 102 8.87 -29.89 -8.97
N PHE A 103 9.58 -29.34 -7.98
CA PHE A 103 11.03 -29.43 -7.80
C PHE A 103 11.79 -28.98 -9.06
N SER A 104 11.34 -27.87 -9.62
CA SER A 104 11.86 -27.31 -10.87
C SER A 104 13.21 -26.61 -10.67
N ARG A 105 13.93 -26.41 -11.77
CA ARG A 105 15.27 -25.80 -11.78
C ARG A 105 15.16 -24.27 -11.78
N PRO A 106 16.21 -23.53 -11.35
CA PRO A 106 16.16 -22.07 -11.28
C PRO A 106 15.80 -21.35 -12.61
N MET A 107 16.10 -21.93 -13.77
CA MET A 107 15.73 -21.36 -15.08
C MET A 107 14.24 -21.49 -15.40
N GLU A 108 13.52 -22.29 -14.65
CA GLU A 108 12.07 -22.51 -14.73
C GLU A 108 11.36 -21.88 -13.53
N ILE A 109 12.02 -20.95 -12.83
CA ILE A 109 11.47 -20.35 -11.60
C ILE A 109 10.29 -19.41 -11.83
N GLY A 110 9.31 -19.52 -10.95
CA GLY A 110 8.20 -18.58 -10.81
C GLY A 110 7.05 -18.80 -11.80
N TYR A 111 6.20 -17.79 -11.92
CA TYR A 111 4.87 -17.94 -12.53
C TYR A 111 4.82 -18.05 -14.05
N LYS A 112 5.97 -18.02 -14.72
CA LYS A 112 6.02 -18.29 -16.16
C LYS A 112 5.86 -19.79 -16.45
N ALA A 113 6.30 -20.66 -15.54
CA ALA A 113 6.31 -22.10 -15.72
C ALA A 113 5.22 -22.81 -14.89
N ALA A 114 4.81 -22.25 -13.75
CA ALA A 114 3.85 -22.86 -12.85
C ALA A 114 2.78 -21.87 -12.38
N THR A 115 1.61 -22.39 -11.98
CA THR A 115 0.53 -21.59 -11.36
C THR A 115 0.76 -21.32 -9.87
N ARG A 116 1.70 -22.06 -9.28
CA ARG A 116 2.09 -22.01 -7.87
C ARG A 116 3.60 -21.87 -7.76
N PHE A 117 4.06 -21.18 -6.73
CA PHE A 117 5.48 -20.95 -6.51
C PHE A 117 6.12 -22.09 -5.72
N TRP A 118 5.50 -22.49 -4.61
CA TRP A 118 6.07 -23.46 -3.66
C TRP A 118 5.58 -24.90 -3.90
N ALA A 119 6.45 -25.87 -3.58
CA ALA A 119 6.04 -27.24 -3.38
C ALA A 119 5.46 -27.40 -1.95
N PRO A 120 4.23 -27.92 -1.79
CA PRO A 120 3.58 -28.00 -0.49
C PRO A 120 4.13 -29.09 0.43
N SER A 121 5.00 -29.96 -0.08
CA SER A 121 5.49 -31.13 0.64
C SER A 121 6.64 -30.82 1.59
N PHE A 122 7.33 -29.70 1.42
CA PHE A 122 8.37 -29.24 2.33
C PHE A 122 8.48 -27.72 2.32
N ILE A 123 8.16 -27.10 3.46
CA ILE A 123 8.27 -25.66 3.68
C ILE A 123 8.80 -25.37 5.08
N GLY A 124 9.82 -24.54 5.18
CA GLY A 124 10.36 -24.03 6.44
C GLY A 124 9.91 -22.59 6.69
N VAL A 125 9.52 -22.33 7.93
CA VAL A 125 8.96 -21.06 8.41
C VAL A 125 9.83 -20.54 9.55
N ASN A 126 10.34 -19.32 9.38
CA ASN A 126 11.21 -18.69 10.37
C ASN A 126 10.41 -18.09 11.55
N THR A 127 11.11 -17.58 12.55
CA THR A 127 10.54 -16.94 13.74
C THR A 127 10.16 -15.47 13.50
N THR A 128 10.45 -14.94 12.31
CA THR A 128 10.18 -13.53 11.97
C THR A 128 8.67 -13.24 11.93
N PRO A 129 8.23 -12.02 12.30
CA PRO A 129 6.83 -11.66 12.21
C PRO A 129 6.23 -11.85 10.82
N ALA A 130 7.00 -11.61 9.76
CA ALA A 130 6.54 -11.78 8.39
C ALA A 130 6.32 -13.27 8.03
N ALA A 131 7.23 -14.16 8.43
CA ALA A 131 7.08 -15.61 8.26
C ALA A 131 5.84 -16.14 8.99
N ARG A 132 5.65 -15.73 10.25
CA ARG A 132 4.49 -16.12 11.05
C ARG A 132 3.18 -15.59 10.47
N LYS A 133 3.17 -14.34 9.98
CA LYS A 133 2.02 -13.76 9.28
C LYS A 133 1.65 -14.54 8.03
N PHE A 134 2.63 -14.97 7.23
CA PHE A 134 2.37 -15.80 6.04
C PHE A 134 1.60 -17.08 6.39
N VAL A 135 1.97 -17.79 7.44
CA VAL A 135 1.27 -19.02 7.86
C VAL A 135 -0.10 -18.70 8.46
N SER A 136 -0.18 -17.69 9.34
CA SER A 136 -1.44 -17.29 9.98
C SER A 136 -2.48 -16.83 8.95
N ASP A 137 -2.09 -16.01 7.97
CA ASP A 137 -3.00 -15.55 6.90
C ASP A 137 -3.55 -16.73 6.09
N ALA A 138 -2.71 -17.72 5.79
CA ALA A 138 -3.13 -18.91 5.07
C ALA A 138 -4.15 -19.71 5.89
N ALA A 139 -3.91 -19.88 7.21
CA ALA A 139 -4.78 -20.63 8.11
C ALA A 139 -6.12 -19.89 8.36
N ASP A 140 -6.06 -18.58 8.53
CA ASP A 140 -7.25 -17.75 8.69
C ASP A 140 -8.12 -17.78 7.41
N PHE A 141 -7.49 -17.72 6.23
CA PHE A 141 -8.22 -17.83 4.98
C PHE A 141 -8.81 -19.23 4.78
N GLU A 142 -8.06 -20.29 5.11
CA GLU A 142 -8.55 -21.67 5.06
C GLU A 142 -9.80 -21.84 5.92
N ARG A 143 -9.75 -21.36 7.18
CA ARG A 143 -10.84 -21.44 8.16
C ARG A 143 -12.10 -20.70 7.71
N LEU A 144 -11.95 -19.56 7.05
CA LEU A 144 -13.05 -18.71 6.61
C LEU A 144 -13.58 -19.11 5.21
N SER A 145 -12.86 -19.92 4.46
CA SER A 145 -13.15 -20.21 3.06
C SER A 145 -14.07 -21.40 2.88
N THR A 146 -15.16 -21.19 2.14
CA THR A 146 -16.06 -22.25 1.67
C THR A 146 -15.56 -22.95 0.41
N LEU A 147 -14.39 -22.55 -0.13
CA LEU A 147 -13.81 -23.15 -1.34
C LEU A 147 -13.37 -24.58 -1.06
N LYS A 148 -13.69 -25.51 -1.97
CA LYS A 148 -13.11 -26.85 -1.98
C LYS A 148 -11.72 -26.79 -2.63
N ALA A 149 -10.68 -26.63 -1.81
CA ALA A 149 -9.29 -26.52 -2.25
C ALA A 149 -8.34 -27.27 -1.31
N THR A 150 -7.14 -27.58 -1.80
CA THR A 150 -6.04 -28.19 -1.03
C THR A 150 -5.15 -27.12 -0.39
N ASP A 151 -4.29 -27.52 0.54
CA ASP A 151 -3.32 -26.70 1.27
C ASP A 151 -2.49 -25.76 0.39
N ASP A 152 -2.01 -26.27 -0.75
CA ASP A 152 -1.20 -25.52 -1.70
C ASP A 152 -1.93 -24.31 -2.31
N TYR A 153 -3.26 -24.32 -2.36
CA TYR A 153 -4.06 -23.16 -2.78
C TYR A 153 -3.97 -22.04 -1.73
N PHE A 154 -4.16 -22.37 -0.46
CA PHE A 154 -4.15 -21.42 0.66
C PHE A 154 -2.75 -20.85 0.91
N PHE A 155 -1.71 -21.69 0.85
CA PHE A 155 -0.32 -21.21 0.91
C PHE A 155 0.01 -20.30 -0.27
N GLU A 156 -0.45 -20.63 -1.48
CA GLU A 156 -0.22 -19.78 -2.64
C GLU A 156 -0.94 -18.42 -2.52
N GLU A 157 -2.17 -18.39 -1.99
CA GLU A 157 -2.88 -17.12 -1.76
C GLU A 157 -2.18 -16.25 -0.72
N SER A 158 -1.71 -16.85 0.37
CA SER A 158 -0.94 -16.10 1.37
C SER A 158 0.39 -15.62 0.82
N TRP A 159 1.05 -16.45 0.00
CA TRP A 159 2.29 -16.08 -0.68
C TRP A 159 2.05 -14.88 -1.60
N ARG A 160 1.01 -14.91 -2.44
CA ARG A 160 0.65 -13.78 -3.32
C ARG A 160 0.34 -12.49 -2.54
N ALA A 161 -0.27 -12.60 -1.37
CA ALA A 161 -0.62 -11.44 -0.55
C ALA A 161 0.59 -10.84 0.18
N ASN A 162 1.58 -11.65 0.55
CA ASN A 162 2.68 -11.26 1.43
C ASN A 162 4.06 -11.18 0.74
N ALA A 163 4.25 -11.76 -0.46
CA ALA A 163 5.56 -11.91 -1.11
C ALA A 163 6.36 -10.61 -1.27
N ASP A 164 5.71 -9.48 -1.52
CA ASP A 164 6.39 -8.18 -1.65
C ASP A 164 7.07 -7.71 -0.35
N SER A 165 6.74 -8.34 0.78
CA SER A 165 7.29 -8.06 2.11
C SER A 165 8.09 -9.23 2.72
N LEU A 166 8.23 -10.35 1.99
CA LEU A 166 8.94 -11.54 2.45
C LEU A 166 10.29 -11.69 1.77
N SER A 167 11.32 -11.95 2.55
CA SER A 167 12.52 -12.62 2.08
C SER A 167 12.26 -14.13 1.97
N PHE A 168 12.84 -14.79 0.97
CA PHE A 168 12.64 -16.22 0.75
C PHE A 168 13.90 -16.90 0.23
N GLN A 169 14.03 -18.19 0.54
CA GLN A 169 15.11 -19.05 0.07
C GLN A 169 14.55 -20.24 -0.72
N VAL A 170 15.07 -20.47 -1.92
CA VAL A 170 14.66 -21.62 -2.75
C VAL A 170 15.70 -22.71 -2.66
N ILE A 171 15.27 -23.92 -2.30
CA ILE A 171 16.12 -25.10 -2.21
C ILE A 171 16.37 -25.64 -3.62
N PRO A 172 17.63 -25.96 -3.99
CA PRO A 172 17.93 -26.55 -5.28
C PRO A 172 17.19 -27.87 -5.51
N ALA A 173 16.74 -28.11 -6.74
CA ALA A 173 16.09 -29.37 -7.11
C ALA A 173 16.93 -30.62 -6.78
N GLY A 174 18.26 -30.50 -6.82
CA GLY A 174 19.18 -31.58 -6.43
C GLY A 174 19.18 -31.94 -4.95
N GLY A 175 18.57 -31.11 -4.08
CA GLY A 175 18.31 -31.47 -2.69
C GLY A 175 17.29 -32.60 -2.54
N VAL A 176 16.53 -32.90 -3.61
CA VAL A 176 15.62 -34.05 -3.67
C VAL A 176 16.32 -35.26 -4.29
N LEU A 177 16.20 -36.40 -3.61
CA LEU A 177 16.74 -37.67 -4.08
C LEU A 177 16.25 -37.99 -5.50
N GLY A 178 17.19 -38.31 -6.39
CA GLY A 178 16.91 -38.66 -7.79
C GLY A 178 16.62 -37.48 -8.73
N ARG A 179 16.69 -36.22 -8.28
CA ARG A 179 16.44 -35.03 -9.12
C ARG A 179 17.67 -34.15 -9.38
N GLY A 180 18.80 -34.46 -8.75
CA GLY A 180 20.08 -33.78 -8.95
C GLY A 180 20.94 -34.37 -10.07
N ASN A 181 21.90 -33.59 -10.55
CA ASN A 181 22.95 -34.05 -11.47
C ASN A 181 24.25 -34.47 -10.75
N GLY A 182 24.23 -34.54 -9.41
CA GLY A 182 25.39 -34.87 -8.57
C GLY A 182 26.05 -33.68 -7.84
N ASP A 183 25.71 -32.44 -8.21
CA ASP A 183 26.35 -31.23 -7.65
C ASP A 183 25.81 -30.80 -6.26
N VAL A 184 24.67 -31.35 -5.86
CA VAL A 184 24.02 -31.07 -4.57
C VAL A 184 23.72 -32.40 -3.91
N THR A 185 24.18 -32.58 -2.67
CA THR A 185 23.84 -33.74 -1.87
C THR A 185 22.34 -33.71 -1.55
N ALA A 186 21.63 -34.77 -1.93
CA ALA A 186 20.22 -34.92 -1.59
C ALA A 186 20.06 -35.08 -0.09
N PHE A 187 19.13 -34.32 0.48
CA PHE A 187 18.78 -34.39 1.91
C PHE A 187 17.30 -34.75 2.11
N TYR A 188 16.51 -34.76 1.04
CA TYR A 188 15.07 -34.96 1.06
C TYR A 188 14.65 -36.06 0.09
N ALA A 189 13.84 -37.01 0.54
CA ALA A 189 13.19 -37.98 -0.33
C ALA A 189 11.67 -37.74 -0.35
N PHE A 190 11.14 -37.51 -1.55
CA PHE A 190 9.72 -37.22 -1.75
C PHE A 190 8.90 -38.52 -1.86
N GLY A 191 7.80 -38.59 -1.11
CA GLY A 191 6.86 -39.70 -1.12
C GLY A 191 6.02 -39.81 -2.39
N SER A 192 5.32 -40.94 -2.53
CA SER A 192 4.51 -41.26 -3.72
C SER A 192 3.05 -41.61 -3.39
N SER A 193 2.57 -41.34 -2.17
CA SER A 193 1.24 -41.79 -1.72
C SER A 193 0.08 -40.85 -2.12
N GLY A 194 0.37 -39.67 -2.67
CA GLY A 194 -0.64 -38.65 -2.98
C GLY A 194 -1.62 -39.02 -4.10
N ASN A 195 -2.92 -38.73 -3.90
CA ASN A 195 -4.00 -38.97 -4.87
C ASN A 195 -4.23 -37.82 -5.87
N VAL A 196 -3.19 -37.01 -6.15
CA VAL A 196 -3.28 -35.76 -6.92
C VAL A 196 -4.01 -35.90 -8.27
N PRO A 197 -3.72 -36.92 -9.13
CA PRO A 197 -4.38 -37.03 -10.44
C PRO A 197 -5.89 -37.22 -10.36
N GLN A 198 -6.40 -37.87 -9.31
CA GLN A 198 -7.82 -38.17 -9.14
C GLN A 198 -8.64 -36.95 -8.68
N PHE A 199 -8.06 -36.11 -7.81
CA PHE A 199 -8.75 -34.98 -7.19
C PHE A 199 -8.50 -33.63 -7.88
N ARG A 200 -7.55 -33.54 -8.82
CA ARG A 200 -7.17 -32.28 -9.48
C ARG A 200 -8.35 -31.52 -10.11
N ASN A 201 -9.33 -32.24 -10.69
CA ASN A 201 -10.50 -31.65 -11.34
C ASN A 201 -11.70 -31.46 -10.39
N LEU A 202 -11.59 -31.91 -9.13
CA LEU A 202 -12.63 -31.83 -8.12
C LEU A 202 -12.41 -30.69 -7.13
N VAL A 203 -11.24 -30.04 -7.19
CA VAL A 203 -10.83 -28.95 -6.30
C VAL A 203 -10.48 -27.70 -7.11
N VAL A 204 -10.64 -26.53 -6.49
CA VAL A 204 -10.29 -25.25 -7.10
C VAL A 204 -8.79 -25.16 -7.33
N GLN A 205 -8.41 -24.65 -8.51
CA GLN A 205 -7.02 -24.52 -8.95
C GLN A 205 -6.73 -23.07 -9.32
N HIS A 206 -5.49 -22.65 -9.08
CA HIS A 206 -4.98 -21.37 -9.59
C HIS A 206 -4.84 -21.42 -11.10
N THR A 207 -5.27 -20.34 -11.78
CA THR A 207 -5.04 -20.16 -13.21
C THR A 207 -3.68 -19.50 -13.45
N ALA A 208 -3.01 -19.85 -14.56
CA ALA A 208 -1.73 -19.22 -14.90
C ALA A 208 -1.91 -17.71 -15.08
N PRO A 209 -1.04 -16.87 -14.50
CA PRO A 209 -1.18 -15.43 -14.64
C PRO A 209 -1.09 -15.02 -16.11
N GLY A 210 -2.17 -14.43 -16.62
CA GLY A 210 -2.30 -14.05 -18.02
C GLY A 210 -3.02 -15.06 -18.93
N ALA A 211 -3.53 -16.18 -18.38
CA ALA A 211 -4.45 -17.06 -19.10
C ALA A 211 -5.72 -16.28 -19.46
N LYS A 212 -5.83 -15.85 -20.72
CA LYS A 212 -7.09 -15.33 -21.27
C LYS A 212 -7.96 -16.53 -21.63
N ALA A 213 -9.26 -16.43 -21.37
CA ALA A 213 -10.23 -17.23 -22.12
C ALA A 213 -9.92 -17.07 -23.62
N ALA A 214 -9.95 -18.18 -24.37
CA ALA A 214 -9.63 -18.16 -25.79
C ALA A 214 -10.50 -17.10 -26.48
N PRO A 215 -9.91 -16.11 -27.18
CA PRO A 215 -10.69 -15.09 -27.87
C PRO A 215 -11.53 -15.74 -28.94
N THR A 216 -12.76 -15.27 -29.11
CA THR A 216 -13.57 -15.66 -30.26
C THR A 216 -12.86 -15.25 -31.56
N SER A 217 -13.10 -15.96 -32.68
CA SER A 217 -12.41 -15.71 -33.97
C SER A 217 -12.50 -14.24 -34.44
N ARG A 218 -13.56 -13.53 -34.03
CA ARG A 218 -13.79 -12.10 -34.29
C ARG A 218 -12.86 -11.18 -33.48
N GLU A 219 -12.57 -11.52 -32.22
CA GLU A 219 -11.69 -10.75 -31.34
C GLU A 219 -10.21 -10.90 -31.72
N ALA A 220 -9.81 -12.09 -32.19
CA ALA A 220 -8.46 -12.34 -32.69
C ALA A 220 -8.12 -11.45 -33.90
N GLY A 221 -9.06 -11.27 -34.83
CA GLY A 221 -8.91 -10.37 -35.98
C GLY A 221 -8.76 -8.89 -35.59
N ALA A 222 -9.56 -8.43 -34.62
CA ALA A 222 -9.50 -7.05 -34.14
C ALA A 222 -8.19 -6.75 -33.38
N ILE A 223 -7.64 -7.72 -32.64
CA ILE A 223 -6.36 -7.60 -31.95
C ILE A 223 -5.20 -7.58 -32.96
N ALA A 224 -5.20 -8.48 -33.94
CA ALA A 224 -4.17 -8.53 -34.98
C ALA A 224 -4.12 -7.24 -35.82
N TRP A 225 -5.28 -6.68 -36.15
CA TRP A 225 -5.39 -5.38 -36.83
C TRP A 225 -4.80 -4.23 -35.98
N LYS A 226 -5.17 -4.13 -34.70
CA LYS A 226 -4.64 -3.10 -33.78
C LYS A 226 -3.13 -3.18 -33.60
N VAL A 227 -2.56 -4.39 -33.59
CA VAL A 227 -1.10 -4.58 -33.51
C VAL A 227 -0.42 -4.17 -34.82
N ARG A 228 -0.97 -4.55 -35.98
CA ARG A 228 -0.42 -4.17 -37.29
C ARG A 228 -0.40 -2.66 -37.51
N VAL A 229 -1.49 -1.97 -37.19
CA VAL A 229 -1.58 -0.50 -37.30
C VAL A 229 -0.55 0.19 -36.41
N LYS A 230 -0.34 -0.31 -35.17
CA LYS A 230 0.66 0.25 -34.25
C LYS A 230 2.11 0.02 -34.69
N VAL A 231 2.43 -1.16 -35.22
CA VAL A 231 3.78 -1.47 -35.73
C VAL A 231 4.10 -0.62 -36.96
N ALA A 232 3.13 -0.39 -37.84
CA ALA A 232 3.29 0.49 -38.99
C ALA A 232 3.55 1.95 -38.57
N ALA A 233 2.76 2.48 -37.62
CA ALA A 233 2.94 3.83 -37.10
C ALA A 233 4.32 4.03 -36.43
N TYR A 234 4.78 3.04 -35.65
CA TYR A 234 6.11 3.09 -35.02
C TYR A 234 7.25 3.10 -36.03
N ARG A 235 7.17 2.28 -37.10
CA ARG A 235 8.20 2.26 -38.16
C ARG A 235 8.26 3.60 -38.93
N ALA A 236 7.11 4.18 -39.24
CA ALA A 236 7.03 5.49 -39.91
C ALA A 236 7.66 6.59 -39.04
N LEU A 237 7.34 6.64 -37.74
CA LEU A 237 7.89 7.62 -36.81
C LEU A 237 9.41 7.46 -36.62
N LYS A 238 9.93 6.22 -36.63
CA LYS A 238 11.38 5.95 -36.57
C LYS A 238 12.11 6.40 -37.84
N GLN A 239 11.47 6.32 -39.00
CA GLN A 239 12.03 6.87 -40.25
C GLN A 239 12.09 8.40 -40.21
N VAL A 240 11.08 9.07 -39.64
CA VAL A 240 11.08 10.52 -39.45
C VAL A 240 12.23 10.95 -38.52
N ASP A 241 12.43 10.27 -37.39
CA ASP A 241 13.56 10.54 -36.48
C ASP A 241 14.93 10.35 -37.18
N ALA A 242 15.09 9.30 -37.98
CA ALA A 242 16.32 9.04 -38.72
C ALA A 242 16.62 10.12 -39.78
N VAL A 243 15.60 10.63 -40.47
CA VAL A 243 15.74 11.71 -41.47
C VAL A 243 16.04 13.04 -40.78
N VAL A 244 15.32 13.40 -39.72
CA VAL A 244 15.54 14.65 -38.99
C VAL A 244 16.93 14.68 -38.34
N THR A 245 17.38 13.56 -37.79
CA THR A 245 18.73 13.44 -37.22
C THR A 245 19.82 13.67 -38.27
N ARG A 246 19.57 13.33 -39.55
CA ARG A 246 20.52 13.52 -40.65
C ARG A 246 20.49 14.93 -41.25
N VAL A 247 19.32 15.57 -41.33
CA VAL A 247 19.13 16.83 -42.09
C VAL A 247 19.09 18.07 -41.19
N ALA A 248 18.66 17.94 -39.93
CA ALA A 248 18.54 19.05 -38.99
C ALA A 248 18.82 18.61 -37.54
N PRO A 249 20.10 18.32 -37.20
CA PRO A 249 20.47 17.72 -35.92
C PRO A 249 20.06 18.58 -34.70
N GLN A 250 20.10 19.91 -34.82
CA GLN A 250 19.59 20.83 -33.79
C GLN A 250 18.08 20.69 -33.47
N ARG A 251 17.27 20.10 -34.37
CA ARG A 251 15.82 19.85 -34.15
C ARG A 251 15.51 18.40 -33.75
N ALA A 252 16.50 17.51 -33.76
CA ALA A 252 16.32 16.12 -33.37
C ALA A 252 15.82 15.92 -31.92
N PRO A 253 16.23 16.73 -30.91
CA PRO A 253 15.70 16.60 -29.55
C PRO A 253 14.18 16.86 -29.47
N LEU A 254 13.72 17.93 -30.13
CA LEU A 254 12.30 18.32 -30.18
C LEU A 254 11.45 17.27 -30.90
N VAL A 255 11.94 16.72 -32.01
CA VAL A 255 11.22 15.67 -32.75
C VAL A 255 11.19 14.36 -31.96
N ARG A 256 12.25 14.00 -31.24
CA ARG A 256 12.25 12.83 -30.35
C ARG A 256 11.27 13.00 -29.20
N ASP A 257 11.17 14.18 -28.61
CA ASP A 257 10.21 14.45 -27.55
C ASP A 257 8.77 14.47 -28.06
N TRP A 258 8.52 14.99 -29.26
CA TRP A 258 7.23 14.87 -29.95
C TRP A 258 6.86 13.40 -30.26
N VAL A 259 7.80 12.59 -30.76
CA VAL A 259 7.59 11.14 -31.01
C VAL A 259 7.29 10.40 -29.70
N LYS A 260 7.99 10.73 -28.60
CA LYS A 260 7.70 10.15 -27.26
C LYS A 260 6.32 10.53 -26.75
N GLN A 261 5.86 11.75 -27.04
CA GLN A 261 4.56 12.26 -26.60
C GLN A 261 3.38 11.82 -27.49
N HIS A 262 3.65 11.23 -28.66
CA HIS A 262 2.61 10.81 -29.58
C HIS A 262 1.66 9.78 -28.91
N PRO A 263 0.33 9.93 -29.00
CA PRO A 263 -0.65 9.09 -28.29
C PRO A 263 -0.55 7.58 -28.54
N LEU A 264 0.10 7.18 -29.64
CA LEU A 264 0.33 5.79 -30.03
C LEU A 264 1.57 5.18 -29.34
N ILE A 265 2.52 6.01 -28.87
CA ILE A 265 3.79 5.64 -28.25
C ILE A 265 3.76 5.84 -26.72
N HIS A 266 3.01 6.83 -26.22
CA HIS A 266 2.92 7.21 -24.80
C HIS A 266 2.36 6.12 -23.85
N ARG A 267 1.91 4.98 -24.38
CA ARG A 267 1.43 3.82 -23.59
C ARG A 267 2.51 2.80 -23.25
N ILE A 268 3.78 3.20 -23.20
CA ILE A 268 4.90 2.29 -22.87
C ILE A 268 5.82 2.91 -21.81
N ARG A 269 5.64 2.50 -20.54
CA ARG A 269 6.66 2.25 -19.49
C ARG A 269 5.99 1.53 -18.30
N PRO A 270 6.72 0.85 -17.39
CA PRO A 270 7.81 -0.12 -17.54
C PRO A 270 7.26 -1.56 -17.45
N ILE A 271 8.13 -2.57 -17.47
CA ILE A 271 7.80 -4.00 -17.27
C ILE A 271 7.03 -4.13 -15.94
N THR A 272 5.71 -4.24 -16.05
CA THR A 272 4.83 -4.58 -14.93
C THR A 272 5.06 -6.06 -14.62
N PRO A 273 5.15 -6.46 -13.34
CA PRO A 273 5.07 -7.87 -12.96
C PRO A 273 3.81 -8.51 -13.55
N PRO A 274 3.75 -9.85 -13.70
CA PRO A 274 2.60 -10.51 -14.29
C PRO A 274 1.33 -10.03 -13.59
N LYS A 275 0.41 -9.45 -14.38
CA LYS A 275 -0.80 -8.82 -13.87
C LYS A 275 -1.48 -9.76 -12.87
N ALA A 276 -1.63 -9.26 -11.64
CA ALA A 276 -2.66 -9.73 -10.71
C ALA A 276 -3.95 -9.98 -11.50
N ASP A 277 -4.68 -11.02 -11.11
CA ASP A 277 -5.84 -11.52 -11.82
C ASP A 277 -6.71 -10.36 -12.36
N ASN A 278 -6.93 -10.31 -13.68
CA ASN A 278 -7.53 -9.15 -14.34
C ASN A 278 -8.92 -8.81 -13.75
N HIS A 279 -9.57 -9.79 -13.12
CA HIS A 279 -10.83 -9.61 -12.39
C HIS A 279 -10.64 -8.83 -11.08
N ARG A 280 -9.65 -9.21 -10.26
CA ARG A 280 -9.36 -8.58 -8.97
C ARG A 280 -8.94 -7.12 -9.11
N SER A 281 -8.06 -6.83 -10.07
CA SER A 281 -7.70 -5.44 -10.43
C SER A 281 -8.92 -4.62 -10.88
N ARG A 282 -9.89 -5.23 -11.57
CA ARG A 282 -11.15 -4.57 -11.96
C ARG A 282 -12.05 -4.30 -10.76
N LEU A 283 -12.16 -5.23 -9.81
CA LEU A 283 -12.93 -5.03 -8.59
C LEU A 283 -12.35 -3.88 -7.75
N LEU A 284 -11.04 -3.79 -7.59
CA LEU A 284 -10.40 -2.68 -6.87
C LEU A 284 -10.64 -1.33 -7.56
N ALA A 285 -10.53 -1.28 -8.89
CA ALA A 285 -10.87 -0.06 -9.64
C ALA A 285 -12.35 0.31 -9.49
N GLN A 286 -13.24 -0.68 -9.46
CA GLN A 286 -14.66 -0.46 -9.20
C GLN A 286 -14.91 0.03 -7.77
N ALA A 287 -14.23 -0.54 -6.76
CA ALA A 287 -14.33 -0.10 -5.37
C ALA A 287 -14.02 1.38 -5.24
N VAL A 288 -12.89 1.84 -5.81
CA VAL A 288 -12.52 3.26 -5.79
C VAL A 288 -13.58 4.13 -6.47
N ALA A 289 -14.04 3.73 -7.66
CA ALA A 289 -15.04 4.51 -8.39
C ALA A 289 -16.41 4.56 -7.70
N VAL A 290 -16.80 3.48 -7.03
CA VAL A 290 -18.04 3.38 -6.23
C VAL A 290 -17.92 4.21 -4.95
N GLY A 291 -16.78 4.11 -4.25
CA GLY A 291 -16.47 4.92 -3.08
C GLY A 291 -16.48 6.42 -3.37
N GLN A 292 -15.90 6.84 -4.50
CA GLN A 292 -15.95 8.23 -4.96
C GLN A 292 -17.37 8.76 -5.22
N ARG A 293 -18.35 7.88 -5.42
CA ARG A 293 -19.77 8.25 -5.58
C ARG A 293 -20.58 8.13 -4.28
N GLY A 294 -19.98 7.71 -3.17
CA GLY A 294 -20.70 7.50 -1.90
C GLY A 294 -21.63 6.28 -1.86
N ASP A 295 -21.49 5.33 -2.79
CA ASP A 295 -22.36 4.13 -2.87
C ASP A 295 -21.83 3.02 -1.95
N LEU A 296 -22.18 3.13 -0.66
CA LEU A 296 -21.70 2.25 0.41
C LEU A 296 -22.14 0.78 0.22
N GLU A 297 -23.39 0.54 -0.17
CA GLU A 297 -23.91 -0.82 -0.35
C GLU A 297 -23.12 -1.59 -1.41
N ARG A 298 -22.86 -0.94 -2.55
CA ARG A 298 -22.08 -1.56 -3.62
C ARG A 298 -20.61 -1.69 -3.26
N LEU A 299 -20.07 -0.78 -2.45
CA LEU A 299 -18.70 -0.88 -1.94
C LEU A 299 -18.55 -2.11 -1.04
N ASP A 300 -19.46 -2.31 -0.09
CA ASP A 300 -19.50 -3.49 0.79
C ASP A 300 -19.64 -4.79 -0.01
N ALA A 301 -20.47 -4.78 -1.06
CA ALA A 301 -20.62 -5.93 -1.95
C ALA A 301 -19.32 -6.25 -2.71
N ILE A 302 -18.56 -5.23 -3.15
CA ILE A 302 -17.27 -5.42 -3.80
C ILE A 302 -16.23 -5.95 -2.81
N GLU A 303 -16.18 -5.39 -1.59
CA GLU A 303 -15.28 -5.85 -0.54
C GLU A 303 -15.53 -7.32 -0.17
N ARG A 304 -16.80 -7.71 0.07
CA ARG A 304 -17.16 -9.12 0.29
C ARG A 304 -16.68 -10.04 -0.84
N ARG A 305 -16.80 -9.59 -2.09
CA ARG A 305 -16.32 -10.35 -3.27
C ARG A 305 -14.79 -10.45 -3.33
N LEU A 306 -14.08 -9.40 -2.90
CA LEU A 306 -12.62 -9.41 -2.83
C LEU A 306 -12.12 -10.40 -1.77
N HIS A 307 -12.72 -10.40 -0.57
CA HIS A 307 -12.40 -11.33 0.51
C HIS A 307 -12.78 -12.77 0.19
N ALA A 308 -13.92 -12.99 -0.47
CA ALA A 308 -14.31 -14.32 -0.94
C ALA A 308 -13.36 -14.87 -2.02
N GLY A 309 -12.66 -13.98 -2.74
CA GLY A 309 -11.78 -14.33 -3.85
C GLY A 309 -10.30 -14.50 -3.48
N GLY A 310 -9.91 -14.38 -2.20
CA GLY A 310 -8.52 -14.52 -1.77
C GLY A 310 -8.07 -13.46 -0.77
N ILE A 311 -6.86 -13.64 -0.23
CA ILE A 311 -6.26 -12.74 0.77
C ILE A 311 -5.85 -11.43 0.11
N LEU A 312 -6.27 -10.29 0.67
CA LEU A 312 -5.85 -8.97 0.21
C LEU A 312 -4.38 -8.73 0.55
N SER A 313 -3.58 -8.38 -0.46
CA SER A 313 -2.26 -7.80 -0.17
C SER A 313 -2.42 -6.44 0.53
N ALA A 314 -1.36 -5.97 1.20
CA ALA A 314 -1.38 -4.68 1.88
C ALA A 314 -1.80 -3.52 0.95
N ALA A 315 -1.36 -3.53 -0.31
CA ALA A 315 -1.72 -2.51 -1.30
C ALA A 315 -3.19 -2.58 -1.73
N GLU A 316 -3.77 -3.79 -1.77
CA GLU A 316 -5.19 -3.99 -2.09
C GLU A 316 -6.09 -3.58 -0.93
N ALA A 317 -5.75 -3.98 0.29
CA ALA A 317 -6.44 -3.54 1.51
C ALA A 317 -6.43 -2.01 1.63
N ALA A 318 -5.25 -1.39 1.47
CA ALA A 318 -5.10 0.06 1.40
C ALA A 318 -5.99 0.72 0.33
N THR A 319 -6.20 0.06 -0.81
CA THR A 319 -7.08 0.55 -1.88
C THR A 319 -8.55 0.50 -1.47
N VAL A 320 -8.97 -0.54 -0.75
CA VAL A 320 -10.32 -0.65 -0.17
C VAL A 320 -10.53 0.42 0.89
N ASP A 321 -9.54 0.64 1.78
CA ASP A 321 -9.61 1.69 2.81
C ASP A 321 -9.74 3.08 2.20
N ALA A 322 -8.98 3.38 1.14
CA ALA A 322 -9.13 4.64 0.41
C ALA A 322 -10.51 4.79 -0.24
N ALA A 323 -11.07 3.70 -0.78
CA ALA A 323 -12.44 3.71 -1.34
C ALA A 323 -13.50 4.00 -0.26
N LYS A 324 -13.34 3.42 0.94
CA LYS A 324 -14.21 3.73 2.10
C LYS A 324 -14.06 5.18 2.54
N ALA A 325 -12.83 5.69 2.61
CA ALA A 325 -12.58 7.09 2.93
C ALA A 325 -13.27 8.04 1.94
N PHE A 326 -13.16 7.79 0.63
CA PHE A 326 -13.91 8.55 -0.38
C PHE A 326 -15.41 8.54 -0.11
N ALA A 327 -15.98 7.37 0.22
CA ALA A 327 -17.40 7.25 0.49
C ALA A 327 -17.82 8.08 1.72
N SER A 328 -17.03 8.05 2.80
CA SER A 328 -17.29 8.84 4.01
C SER A 328 -17.37 10.35 3.73
N TYR A 329 -16.53 10.86 2.83
CA TYR A 329 -16.56 12.27 2.43
C TYR A 329 -17.69 12.60 1.46
N ALA A 330 -18.00 11.69 0.53
CA ALA A 330 -19.09 11.84 -0.43
C ALA A 330 -20.49 11.78 0.23
N THR A 331 -20.58 11.20 1.43
CA THR A 331 -21.82 11.13 2.23
C THR A 331 -21.75 11.94 3.52
N PHE A 332 -20.77 12.85 3.65
CA PHE A 332 -20.55 13.62 4.88
C PHE A 332 -21.79 14.44 5.26
N GLY A 333 -22.26 14.29 6.50
CA GLY A 333 -23.41 15.05 7.01
C GLY A 333 -24.75 14.73 6.35
N SER A 334 -24.82 13.78 5.41
CA SER A 334 -26.09 13.36 4.79
C SER A 334 -26.94 12.60 5.83
N PRO A 335 -28.18 13.05 6.12
CA PRO A 335 -29.12 12.25 6.89
C PRO A 335 -29.40 10.94 6.16
N ALA A 336 -29.62 9.86 6.90
CA ALA A 336 -30.12 8.62 6.33
C ALA A 336 -31.44 8.91 5.59
N ALA A 337 -31.42 8.84 4.26
CA ALA A 337 -32.51 8.73 3.28
C ALA A 337 -33.73 9.71 3.32
N ASP A 338 -34.01 10.47 4.38
CA ASP A 338 -35.32 11.11 4.58
C ASP A 338 -35.30 12.66 4.74
N SER A 339 -34.19 13.35 4.51
CA SER A 339 -34.18 14.82 4.47
C SER A 339 -34.18 15.36 3.03
N ALA A 340 -35.23 16.09 2.65
CA ALA A 340 -35.38 16.74 1.35
C ALA A 340 -34.41 17.92 1.09
N ASP A 341 -33.42 18.12 1.95
CA ASP A 341 -32.43 19.21 1.85
C ASP A 341 -31.05 18.65 1.48
N THR A 342 -30.92 18.17 0.23
CA THR A 342 -29.63 17.73 -0.30
C THR A 342 -28.87 18.94 -0.82
N THR A 343 -28.04 19.57 0.02
CA THR A 343 -27.03 20.51 -0.47
C THR A 343 -26.07 19.75 -1.41
N ALA A 344 -25.88 20.29 -2.62
CA ALA A 344 -25.04 19.63 -3.63
C ALA A 344 -23.61 19.42 -3.11
N ALA A 345 -23.05 18.23 -3.34
CA ALA A 345 -21.68 17.91 -2.96
C ALA A 345 -20.70 18.88 -3.64
N VAL A 346 -19.73 19.40 -2.89
CA VAL A 346 -18.73 20.35 -3.38
C VAL A 346 -17.63 19.59 -4.12
N PRO A 347 -17.42 19.79 -5.43
CA PRO A 347 -16.31 19.19 -6.17
C PRO A 347 -15.00 19.79 -5.67
N LEU A 348 -14.09 18.94 -5.17
CA LEU A 348 -12.84 19.35 -4.55
C LEU A 348 -11.67 18.56 -5.14
N VAL A 349 -10.59 19.26 -5.45
CA VAL A 349 -9.32 18.66 -5.86
C VAL A 349 -8.46 18.38 -4.65
N TRP A 350 -7.99 17.14 -4.52
CA TRP A 350 -6.92 16.76 -3.59
C TRP A 350 -6.07 15.60 -4.15
N TRP A 351 -5.02 15.22 -3.43
CA TRP A 351 -4.10 14.16 -3.86
C TRP A 351 -4.28 12.87 -3.03
N PRO A 352 -5.06 11.89 -3.47
CA PRO A 352 -5.47 10.79 -2.57
C PRO A 352 -4.40 9.70 -2.40
N ARG A 353 -3.23 9.81 -3.08
CA ARG A 353 -2.19 8.77 -3.16
C ARG A 353 -0.96 9.15 -2.30
N PRO A 354 -0.21 8.17 -1.76
CA PRO A 354 -0.42 6.72 -1.85
C PRO A 354 -1.68 6.28 -1.10
N PHE A 355 -2.21 5.11 -1.43
CA PHE A 355 -3.27 4.50 -0.63
C PHE A 355 -2.66 3.81 0.60
N PRO A 356 -3.32 3.82 1.77
CA PRO A 356 -4.70 4.27 2.00
C PRO A 356 -4.85 5.79 2.00
N GLY A 357 -3.78 6.52 2.31
CA GLY A 357 -3.71 7.97 2.19
C GLY A 357 -2.40 8.50 2.77
N ASN A 358 -2.10 9.77 2.54
CA ASN A 358 -1.10 10.53 3.31
C ASN A 358 -1.87 11.58 4.12
N PHE A 359 -1.66 11.63 5.44
CA PHE A 359 -2.42 12.46 6.38
C PHE A 359 -2.72 13.86 5.84
N GLY A 360 -1.68 14.58 5.39
CA GLY A 360 -1.82 15.95 4.89
C GLY A 360 -2.72 16.08 3.66
N ASP A 361 -2.69 15.11 2.74
CA ASP A 361 -3.46 15.21 1.50
C ASP A 361 -4.96 14.92 1.70
N TRP A 362 -5.32 14.29 2.82
CA TRP A 362 -6.71 14.00 3.20
C TRP A 362 -7.30 15.02 4.19
N LEU A 363 -6.52 16.03 4.61
CA LEU A 363 -7.04 17.14 5.41
C LEU A 363 -7.99 18.04 4.62
N SER A 364 -7.72 18.26 3.34
CA SER A 364 -8.55 19.13 2.48
C SER A 364 -10.03 18.71 2.46
N PRO A 365 -10.38 17.44 2.12
CA PRO A 365 -11.78 17.02 2.15
C PRO A 365 -12.40 17.07 3.55
N LEU A 366 -11.65 16.74 4.61
CA LEU A 366 -12.15 16.84 5.99
C LEU A 366 -12.52 18.28 6.38
N ILE A 367 -11.61 19.22 6.13
CA ILE A 367 -11.78 20.62 6.53
C ILE A 367 -12.90 21.28 5.73
N VAL A 368 -12.90 21.11 4.40
CA VAL A 368 -13.95 21.69 3.55
C VAL A 368 -15.32 21.11 3.92
N ALA A 369 -15.44 19.79 4.06
CA ALA A 369 -16.71 19.16 4.42
C ALA A 369 -17.24 19.65 5.78
N SER A 370 -16.35 19.82 6.75
CA SER A 370 -16.73 20.25 8.12
C SER A 370 -17.06 21.73 8.20
N VAL A 371 -16.24 22.61 7.61
CA VAL A 371 -16.44 24.07 7.65
C VAL A 371 -17.68 24.47 6.85
N ALA A 372 -17.93 23.82 5.72
CA ALA A 372 -19.08 24.09 4.86
C ALA A 372 -20.32 23.25 5.19
N ASN A 373 -20.20 22.31 6.14
CA ASN A 373 -21.22 21.33 6.51
C ASN A 373 -21.91 20.70 5.30
N THR A 374 -21.12 20.14 4.39
CA THR A 374 -21.60 19.64 3.09
C THR A 374 -20.73 18.46 2.61
N PRO A 375 -21.28 17.49 1.87
CA PRO A 375 -20.47 16.46 1.24
C PRO A 375 -19.47 17.03 0.24
N VAL A 376 -18.39 16.30 -0.02
CA VAL A 376 -17.39 16.65 -1.05
C VAL A 376 -17.27 15.56 -2.11
N GLU A 377 -17.18 15.98 -3.37
CA GLU A 377 -16.97 15.09 -4.52
C GLU A 377 -15.50 15.18 -4.95
N PHE A 378 -14.86 14.02 -5.18
CA PHE A 378 -13.47 14.00 -5.63
C PHE A 378 -13.29 14.46 -7.07
N VAL A 379 -12.41 15.43 -7.26
CA VAL A 379 -11.92 15.87 -8.58
C VAL A 379 -10.43 15.53 -8.73
N PRO A 380 -10.03 14.75 -9.75
CA PRO A 380 -8.62 14.44 -9.97
C PRO A 380 -7.78 15.68 -10.34
N ALA A 381 -6.65 15.87 -9.66
CA ALA A 381 -5.75 17.02 -9.87
C ALA A 381 -5.15 17.13 -11.28
N THR A 382 -4.93 16.00 -11.98
CA THR A 382 -4.30 16.00 -13.31
C THR A 382 -5.31 15.92 -14.46
N GLY A 383 -6.55 16.36 -14.24
CA GLY A 383 -7.65 16.29 -15.21
C GLY A 383 -8.03 17.64 -15.81
N ASN A 384 -8.69 17.63 -16.96
CA ASN A 384 -9.31 18.82 -17.57
C ASN A 384 -10.72 19.01 -17.02
N ALA A 385 -10.85 19.15 -15.70
CA ALA A 385 -12.15 19.39 -15.07
C ALA A 385 -12.72 20.72 -15.59
N ARG A 386 -13.84 20.65 -16.32
CA ARG A 386 -14.52 21.81 -16.92
C ARG A 386 -15.66 22.37 -16.05
N LYS A 387 -15.99 21.67 -14.98
CA LYS A 387 -17.01 22.12 -14.03
C LYS A 387 -16.34 22.98 -12.96
N PRO A 388 -17.04 24.00 -12.42
CA PRO A 388 -16.57 24.73 -11.24
C PRO A 388 -16.22 23.78 -10.10
N HIS A 389 -15.02 23.94 -9.52
CA HIS A 389 -14.52 23.07 -8.45
C HIS A 389 -13.54 23.83 -7.54
N LEU A 390 -13.43 23.39 -6.29
CA LEU A 390 -12.49 23.94 -5.33
C LEU A 390 -11.11 23.29 -5.48
N VAL A 391 -10.07 24.08 -5.22
CA VAL A 391 -8.69 23.64 -5.02
C VAL A 391 -8.21 24.24 -3.70
N GLY A 392 -8.01 23.40 -2.69
CA GLY A 392 -7.59 23.88 -1.37
C GLY A 392 -6.65 22.95 -0.65
N LEU A 393 -5.86 23.53 0.26
CA LEU A 393 -4.82 22.89 1.08
C LEU A 393 -3.71 22.18 0.29
N GLY A 394 -2.47 22.26 0.78
CA GLY A 394 -1.32 21.61 0.17
C GLY A 394 -0.74 22.33 -1.07
N SER A 395 0.32 21.76 -1.63
CA SER A 395 1.09 22.38 -2.73
C SER A 395 0.53 22.06 -4.13
N ILE A 396 -0.79 22.17 -4.30
CA ILE A 396 -1.52 21.72 -5.49
C ILE A 396 -2.11 22.87 -6.32
N ALA A 397 -1.84 24.13 -5.98
CA ALA A 397 -2.37 25.29 -6.70
C ALA A 397 -2.01 25.31 -8.20
N LYS A 398 -0.89 24.69 -8.58
CA LYS A 398 -0.47 24.52 -9.99
C LYS A 398 -1.43 23.67 -10.85
N PHE A 399 -2.34 22.94 -10.21
CA PHE A 399 -3.35 22.14 -10.89
C PHE A 399 -4.67 22.90 -11.09
N ALA A 400 -4.76 24.15 -10.64
CA ALA A 400 -5.91 25.00 -10.90
C ALA A 400 -6.01 25.35 -12.41
N ASN A 401 -7.24 25.60 -12.86
CA ASN A 401 -7.57 26.05 -14.20
C ASN A 401 -8.63 27.17 -14.16
N GLU A 402 -9.14 27.62 -15.31
CA GLU A 402 -10.13 28.70 -15.40
C GLU A 402 -11.47 28.42 -14.69
N HIS A 403 -11.73 27.18 -14.29
CA HIS A 403 -12.92 26.76 -13.56
C HIS A 403 -12.64 26.52 -12.07
N SER A 404 -11.41 26.74 -11.60
CA SER A 404 -11.03 26.51 -10.21
C SER A 404 -11.36 27.70 -9.31
N VAL A 405 -11.84 27.40 -8.11
CA VAL A 405 -11.93 28.31 -6.96
C VAL A 405 -10.86 27.89 -5.95
N VAL A 406 -9.82 28.70 -5.81
CA VAL A 406 -8.63 28.41 -5.00
C VAL A 406 -8.76 29.03 -3.62
N VAL A 407 -8.52 28.21 -2.58
CA VAL A 407 -8.54 28.64 -1.18
C VAL A 407 -7.41 27.98 -0.38
N GLY A 408 -6.47 28.79 0.12
CA GLY A 408 -5.39 28.37 1.02
C GLY A 408 -4.37 27.38 0.43
N SER A 409 -4.47 27.06 -0.86
CA SER A 409 -3.49 26.20 -1.55
C SER A 409 -2.22 26.98 -1.89
N GLY A 410 -1.10 26.26 -2.00
CA GLY A 410 0.23 26.86 -2.22
C GLY A 410 0.95 26.33 -3.47
N ALA A 411 2.01 27.03 -3.87
CA ALA A 411 2.98 26.54 -4.84
C ALA A 411 3.89 25.46 -4.22
N SER A 412 4.42 24.54 -5.04
CA SER A 412 5.41 23.54 -4.58
C SER A 412 6.84 24.07 -4.61
N ALA A 413 7.13 25.00 -5.51
CA ALA A 413 8.45 25.60 -5.72
C ALA A 413 8.28 26.98 -6.39
N GLY A 414 9.35 27.78 -6.41
CA GLY A 414 9.36 29.13 -6.97
C GLY A 414 9.04 29.21 -8.47
N ASP A 415 9.23 28.12 -9.21
CA ASP A 415 8.97 28.02 -10.65
C ASP A 415 7.58 27.47 -10.99
N ALA A 416 6.71 27.25 -9.98
CA ALA A 416 5.38 26.72 -10.20
C ALA A 416 4.55 27.61 -11.14
N GLU A 417 3.85 26.98 -12.09
CA GLU A 417 2.93 27.65 -12.99
C GLU A 417 1.53 27.67 -12.37
N LEU A 418 1.10 28.84 -11.89
CA LEU A 418 -0.25 29.07 -11.38
C LEU A 418 -1.13 29.65 -12.48
N HIS A 419 -2.36 29.16 -12.59
CA HIS A 419 -3.27 29.58 -13.66
C HIS A 419 -3.87 30.97 -13.33
N PRO A 420 -3.61 32.02 -14.14
CA PRO A 420 -4.03 33.39 -13.80
C PRO A 420 -5.55 33.59 -13.88
N GLY A 421 -6.26 32.76 -14.65
CA GLY A 421 -7.71 32.83 -14.83
C GLY A 421 -8.54 32.08 -13.79
N ALA A 422 -7.92 31.44 -12.79
CA ALA A 422 -8.65 30.85 -11.66
C ALA A 422 -9.16 31.94 -10.71
N ARG A 423 -10.17 31.63 -9.90
CA ARG A 423 -10.66 32.52 -8.83
C ARG A 423 -9.89 32.24 -7.56
N TYR A 424 -9.27 33.24 -6.95
CA TYR A 424 -8.45 33.07 -5.74
C TYR A 424 -9.08 33.83 -4.56
N HIS A 425 -9.55 33.10 -3.54
CA HIS A 425 -10.06 33.68 -2.29
C HIS A 425 -8.96 33.84 -1.24
N SER A 426 -8.05 32.87 -1.18
CA SER A 426 -6.83 32.95 -0.37
C SER A 426 -5.76 32.02 -0.94
N LEU A 427 -4.51 32.26 -0.54
CA LEU A 427 -3.37 31.40 -0.85
C LEU A 427 -2.70 30.95 0.44
N ARG A 428 -1.83 29.93 0.36
CA ARG A 428 -1.11 29.46 1.55
C ARG A 428 -0.31 30.58 2.23
N GLY A 429 0.30 31.46 1.45
CA GLY A 429 1.13 32.55 1.93
C GLY A 429 1.56 33.53 0.82
N PRO A 430 2.32 34.58 1.20
CA PRO A 430 2.70 35.66 0.31
C PRO A 430 3.66 35.22 -0.80
N LEU A 431 4.51 34.21 -0.60
CA LEU A 431 5.44 33.76 -1.64
C LEU A 431 4.69 33.08 -2.80
N THR A 432 3.61 32.35 -2.50
CA THR A 432 2.70 31.84 -3.54
C THR A 432 1.98 32.99 -4.26
N ALA A 433 1.59 34.06 -3.55
CA ALA A 433 0.92 35.22 -4.13
C ALA A 433 1.84 36.03 -5.07
N ASP A 434 3.12 36.16 -4.72
CA ASP A 434 4.13 36.78 -5.57
C ASP A 434 4.31 36.01 -6.90
N ILE A 435 4.32 34.67 -6.85
CA ILE A 435 4.37 33.82 -8.04
C ILE A 435 3.13 34.05 -8.92
N LEU A 436 1.93 34.10 -8.32
CA LEU A 436 0.70 34.35 -9.06
C LEU A 436 0.74 35.70 -9.77
N THR A 437 1.15 36.75 -9.05
CA THR A 437 1.25 38.12 -9.57
C THR A 437 2.28 38.23 -10.70
N ALA A 438 3.45 37.60 -10.53
CA ALA A 438 4.50 37.56 -11.55
C ALA A 438 4.06 36.87 -12.86
N ARG A 439 2.99 36.06 -12.82
CA ARG A 439 2.39 35.39 -13.97
C ARG A 439 1.15 36.10 -14.52
N GLY A 440 0.85 37.32 -14.04
CA GLY A 440 -0.30 38.11 -14.48
C GLY A 440 -1.63 37.67 -13.86
N GLY A 441 -1.60 36.91 -12.77
CA GLY A 441 -2.78 36.59 -11.97
C GLY A 441 -3.22 37.75 -11.06
N PRO A 442 -4.36 37.61 -10.36
CA PRO A 442 -4.87 38.64 -9.46
C PRO A 442 -3.99 38.82 -8.22
N ALA A 443 -4.03 40.02 -7.64
CA ALA A 443 -3.42 40.28 -6.34
C ALA A 443 -4.26 39.67 -5.22
N VAL A 444 -3.67 38.76 -4.44
CA VAL A 444 -4.31 38.08 -3.31
C VAL A 444 -3.60 38.50 -2.03
N THR A 445 -4.36 38.98 -1.04
CA THR A 445 -3.83 39.49 0.23
C THR A 445 -4.30 38.68 1.45
N THR A 446 -5.16 37.69 1.25
CA THR A 446 -5.68 36.81 2.30
C THR A 446 -4.88 35.51 2.30
N PHE A 447 -4.36 35.11 3.46
CA PHE A 447 -3.43 34.00 3.55
C PHE A 447 -3.73 33.02 4.69
N GLY A 448 -3.38 31.76 4.44
CA GLY A 448 -3.30 30.72 5.46
C GLY A 448 -3.56 29.33 4.88
N ASP A 449 -2.82 28.35 5.37
CA ASP A 449 -3.07 26.94 5.05
C ASP A 449 -4.33 26.45 5.80
N PRO A 450 -5.34 25.85 5.15
CA PRO A 450 -6.55 25.38 5.83
C PRO A 450 -6.28 24.40 6.98
N GLY A 451 -5.15 23.69 6.97
CA GLY A 451 -4.74 22.76 8.02
C GLY A 451 -4.66 23.38 9.42
N VAL A 452 -4.53 24.71 9.53
CA VAL A 452 -4.55 25.40 10.84
C VAL A 452 -5.90 25.33 11.53
N LEU A 453 -6.99 25.04 10.81
CA LEU A 453 -8.35 24.92 11.35
C LEU A 453 -8.63 23.58 12.05
N LEU A 454 -7.65 22.66 12.11
CA LEU A 454 -7.86 21.32 12.65
C LEU A 454 -8.47 21.35 14.07
N ARG A 455 -8.00 22.23 14.96
CA ARG A 455 -8.56 22.36 16.32
C ARG A 455 -10.02 22.82 16.38
N ARG A 456 -10.53 23.48 15.33
CA ARG A 456 -11.95 23.85 15.20
C ARG A 456 -12.78 22.73 14.57
N VAL A 457 -12.20 22.03 13.60
CA VAL A 457 -12.86 20.93 12.87
C VAL A 457 -12.96 19.65 13.73
N LEU A 458 -11.93 19.37 14.52
CA LEU A 458 -11.88 18.26 15.46
C LEU A 458 -11.47 18.79 16.85
N PRO A 459 -12.41 19.38 17.60
CA PRO A 459 -12.08 19.88 18.94
C PRO A 459 -11.65 18.72 19.85
N MET A 460 -10.51 18.88 20.51
CA MET A 460 -9.89 17.91 21.41
C MET A 460 -9.24 18.61 22.58
N GLU A 461 -9.30 17.99 23.75
CA GLU A 461 -8.51 18.41 24.90
C GLU A 461 -7.23 17.56 24.98
N ARG A 462 -6.12 18.21 25.36
CA ARG A 462 -4.86 17.49 25.53
C ARG A 462 -4.83 16.78 26.88
N PRO A 463 -4.72 15.44 26.92
CA PRO A 463 -4.60 14.70 28.16
C PRO A 463 -3.21 14.86 28.78
N GLU A 464 -3.00 14.29 29.98
CA GLU A 464 -1.66 14.08 30.51
C GLU A 464 -0.84 13.22 29.54
N THR A 465 0.40 13.66 29.27
CA THR A 465 1.25 13.01 28.27
C THR A 465 1.94 11.77 28.84
N ASN A 466 2.35 10.87 27.95
CA ASN A 466 2.92 9.57 28.29
C ASN A 466 4.44 9.61 28.60
N GLY A 467 5.05 10.80 28.64
CA GLY A 467 6.49 10.98 28.88
C GLY A 467 7.40 10.60 27.72
N ARG A 468 6.85 10.35 26.53
CA ARG A 468 7.57 9.86 25.34
C ARG A 468 7.44 10.84 24.17
N LEU A 469 8.25 10.64 23.14
CA LEU A 469 8.16 11.35 21.86
C LEU A 469 7.61 10.43 20.77
N ALA A 470 6.96 11.01 19.77
CA ALA A 470 6.56 10.30 18.56
C ALA A 470 7.32 10.82 17.33
N LEU A 471 7.86 9.91 16.54
CA LEU A 471 8.38 10.17 15.20
C LEU A 471 7.26 9.91 14.18
N VAL A 472 6.92 10.94 13.39
CA VAL A 472 6.02 10.82 12.23
C VAL A 472 6.77 11.20 10.96
N ARG A 473 7.10 10.21 10.13
CA ARG A 473 7.80 10.44 8.88
C ARG A 473 6.80 10.70 7.74
N HIS A 474 7.18 11.58 6.82
CA HIS A 474 6.51 11.67 5.52
C HIS A 474 6.59 10.31 4.82
N PHE A 475 5.58 9.94 4.02
CA PHE A 475 5.50 8.59 3.46
C PHE A 475 6.72 8.23 2.58
N THR A 476 7.33 9.21 1.91
CA THR A 476 8.57 9.00 1.12
C THR A 476 9.80 8.71 1.97
N HIS A 477 9.76 9.09 3.26
CA HIS A 477 10.81 8.81 4.22
C HIS A 477 10.55 7.53 5.03
N ALA A 478 9.39 6.89 4.91
CA ALA A 478 8.98 5.76 5.76
C ALA A 478 9.89 4.51 5.62
N THR A 479 10.57 4.35 4.50
CA THR A 479 11.48 3.23 4.24
C THR A 479 12.94 3.53 4.64
N LEU A 480 13.24 4.75 5.11
CA LEU A 480 14.59 5.07 5.57
C LEU A 480 14.93 4.25 6.83
N PRO A 481 16.17 3.73 6.96
CA PRO A 481 16.57 2.90 8.10
C PRO A 481 16.96 3.76 9.31
N VAL A 482 16.00 4.52 9.84
CA VAL A 482 16.20 5.43 10.99
C VAL A 482 16.42 4.61 12.27
N ARG A 483 17.53 4.85 12.97
CA ARG A 483 17.79 4.27 14.30
C ARG A 483 17.25 5.22 15.37
N ARG A 484 16.32 4.72 16.18
CA ARG A 484 15.59 5.52 17.17
C ARG A 484 16.17 5.32 18.59
N PRO A 485 16.25 6.36 19.43
CA PRO A 485 16.52 6.20 20.86
C PRO A 485 15.35 5.51 21.57
N ALA A 486 15.61 5.01 22.79
CA ALA A 486 14.52 4.57 23.67
C ALA A 486 13.58 5.74 23.98
N GLY A 487 12.27 5.50 23.98
CA GLY A 487 11.27 6.55 24.23
C GLY A 487 10.85 7.36 22.99
N LEU A 488 11.34 7.02 21.79
CA LEU A 488 10.83 7.55 20.53
C LEU A 488 10.00 6.49 19.80
N ASP A 489 8.68 6.58 19.93
CA ASP A 489 7.75 5.73 19.19
C ASP A 489 7.63 6.20 17.74
N GLU A 490 7.19 5.31 16.87
CA GLU A 490 6.98 5.64 15.47
C GLU A 490 5.51 5.43 15.10
N ILE A 491 4.92 6.43 14.47
CA ILE A 491 3.52 6.42 14.04
C ILE A 491 3.48 6.65 12.53
N SER A 492 2.73 5.80 11.83
CA SER A 492 2.51 5.93 10.39
C SER A 492 1.68 7.17 10.06
N VAL A 493 2.16 7.96 9.08
CA VAL A 493 1.44 9.12 8.53
C VAL A 493 0.31 8.71 7.58
N LEU A 494 0.16 7.41 7.28
CA LEU A 494 -0.82 6.96 6.30
C LEU A 494 -2.23 6.96 6.90
N GLN A 495 -3.01 7.98 6.58
CA GLN A 495 -4.38 8.21 7.07
C GLN A 495 -5.24 8.73 5.92
N SER A 496 -6.54 8.44 5.92
CA SER A 496 -7.45 8.89 4.85
C SER A 496 -8.89 9.14 5.28
N SER A 497 -9.49 8.29 6.11
CA SER A 497 -10.87 8.47 6.59
C SER A 497 -10.96 9.49 7.73
N PRO A 498 -12.10 10.16 7.93
CA PRO A 498 -12.31 11.09 9.05
C PRO A 498 -11.95 10.47 10.41
N GLU A 499 -12.36 9.21 10.64
CA GLU A 499 -12.07 8.47 11.86
C GLU A 499 -10.57 8.21 12.04
N SER A 500 -9.88 7.82 10.97
CA SER A 500 -8.43 7.58 11.01
C SER A 500 -7.64 8.87 11.28
N LEU A 501 -8.08 10.00 10.72
CA LEU A 501 -7.50 11.32 10.96
C LEU A 501 -7.72 11.76 12.42
N ARG A 502 -8.93 11.57 12.95
CA ARG A 502 -9.26 11.82 14.38
C ARG A 502 -8.38 10.98 15.29
N THR A 503 -8.39 9.66 15.12
CA THR A 503 -7.58 8.72 15.93
C THR A 503 -6.09 9.04 15.85
N PHE A 504 -5.59 9.45 14.67
CA PHE A 504 -4.20 9.84 14.50
C PHE A 504 -3.86 11.09 15.32
N ILE A 505 -4.69 12.14 15.27
CA ILE A 505 -4.50 13.37 16.04
C ILE A 505 -4.62 13.10 17.56
N GLU A 506 -5.59 12.28 17.97
CA GLU A 506 -5.74 11.84 19.37
C GLU A 506 -4.47 11.15 19.89
N LYS A 507 -3.84 10.30 19.05
CA LYS A 507 -2.54 9.70 19.38
C LYS A 507 -1.45 10.75 19.55
N LEU A 508 -1.38 11.78 18.70
CA LEU A 508 -0.36 12.84 18.84
C LEU A 508 -0.49 13.58 20.18
N HIS A 509 -1.71 13.81 20.66
CA HIS A 509 -1.97 14.50 21.93
C HIS A 509 -1.41 13.75 23.15
N GLN A 510 -1.22 12.43 23.05
CA GLN A 510 -0.70 11.60 24.14
C GLN A 510 0.81 11.76 24.37
N TYR A 511 1.56 12.36 23.44
CA TYR A 511 3.03 12.47 23.54
C TYR A 511 3.46 13.83 24.09
N ASP A 512 4.65 13.89 24.69
CA ASP A 512 5.26 15.14 25.15
C ASP A 512 5.51 16.09 23.97
N GLY A 513 5.92 15.53 22.83
CA GLY A 513 6.12 16.25 21.59
C GLY A 513 6.33 15.33 20.39
N ILE A 514 6.23 15.93 19.20
CA ILE A 514 6.24 15.23 17.92
C ILE A 514 7.50 15.62 17.13
N VAL A 515 8.27 14.64 16.69
CA VAL A 515 9.34 14.82 15.72
C VAL A 515 8.80 14.42 14.36
N THR A 516 8.79 15.32 13.38
CA THR A 516 8.13 15.03 12.10
C THR A 516 8.89 15.54 10.90
N SER A 517 8.87 14.75 9.82
CA SER A 517 9.30 15.20 8.50
C SER A 517 8.13 15.51 7.56
N ALA A 518 6.89 15.42 8.06
CA ALA A 518 5.67 15.69 7.32
C ALA A 518 5.12 17.08 7.68
N MET A 519 5.11 18.00 6.72
CA MET A 519 4.70 19.39 6.93
C MET A 519 3.32 19.51 7.59
N HIS A 520 2.29 18.83 7.08
CA HIS A 520 0.94 18.95 7.63
C HIS A 520 0.81 18.35 9.05
N VAL A 521 1.71 17.45 9.47
CA VAL A 521 1.76 17.01 10.87
C VAL A 521 2.27 18.13 11.76
N ALA A 522 3.27 18.91 11.31
CA ALA A 522 3.70 20.12 12.02
C ALA A 522 2.59 21.18 12.04
N ILE A 523 1.88 21.39 10.92
CA ILE A 523 0.71 22.30 10.89
C ILE A 523 -0.37 21.86 11.88
N ALA A 524 -0.65 20.56 11.98
CA ALA A 524 -1.57 20.04 12.99
C ALA A 524 -1.06 20.34 14.40
N CYS A 525 0.24 20.14 14.67
CA CYS A 525 0.83 20.49 15.96
C CYS A 525 0.68 21.98 16.27
N HIS A 526 0.90 22.89 15.30
CA HIS A 526 0.68 24.33 15.49
C HIS A 526 -0.80 24.70 15.68
N SER A 527 -1.71 23.94 15.07
CA SER A 527 -3.16 24.11 15.27
C SER A 527 -3.55 23.79 16.71
N TYR A 528 -3.03 22.71 17.31
CA TYR A 528 -3.37 22.28 18.66
C TYR A 528 -2.42 22.79 19.76
N GLY A 529 -1.29 23.43 19.41
CA GLY A 529 -0.26 23.81 20.39
C GLY A 529 0.53 22.62 20.93
N ILE A 530 0.73 21.57 20.13
CA ILE A 530 1.57 20.41 20.50
C ILE A 530 3.04 20.74 20.19
N PRO A 531 3.99 20.56 21.13
CA PRO A 531 5.41 20.73 20.88
C PRO A 531 5.86 19.88 19.69
N VAL A 532 6.56 20.49 18.74
CA VAL A 532 6.97 19.83 17.50
C VAL A 532 8.39 20.22 17.08
N ALA A 533 9.11 19.25 16.54
CA ALA A 533 10.38 19.46 15.84
C ALA A 533 10.20 19.06 14.36
N LEU A 534 10.33 20.03 13.46
CA LEU A 534 10.27 19.80 12.02
C LEU A 534 11.66 19.43 11.52
N ILE A 535 11.79 18.22 10.95
CA ILE A 535 13.07 17.65 10.54
C ILE A 535 13.07 17.22 9.06
N GLY A 536 14.26 17.08 8.51
CA GLY A 536 14.54 16.33 7.28
C GLY A 536 15.65 15.31 7.52
N PHE A 537 15.97 14.51 6.51
CA PHE A 537 17.06 13.54 6.59
C PHE A 537 18.13 13.86 5.56
N GLU A 538 19.38 13.92 6.01
CA GLU A 538 20.54 14.12 5.16
C GLU A 538 20.59 13.08 4.02
N GLY A 539 20.89 13.54 2.80
CA GLY A 539 20.90 12.67 1.61
C GLY A 539 19.52 12.27 1.07
N ALA A 540 18.43 12.60 1.78
CA ALA A 540 17.05 12.36 1.34
C ALA A 540 16.25 13.65 1.09
N ALA A 541 16.88 14.83 1.19
CA ALA A 541 16.22 16.13 1.02
C ALA A 541 15.51 16.29 -0.34
N SER A 542 16.01 15.66 -1.41
CA SER A 542 15.37 15.69 -2.75
C SER A 542 14.13 14.81 -2.88
N THR A 543 13.82 13.98 -1.87
CA THR A 543 12.68 13.05 -1.92
C THR A 543 11.34 13.68 -1.53
N VAL A 544 11.36 14.90 -0.98
CA VAL A 544 10.18 15.71 -0.71
C VAL A 544 10.11 16.81 -1.77
N ALA A 545 9.03 16.85 -2.56
CA ALA A 545 8.90 17.83 -3.64
C ALA A 545 8.93 19.29 -3.12
N GLY A 546 9.74 20.11 -3.80
CA GLY A 546 9.86 21.55 -3.58
C GLY A 546 11.31 22.01 -3.30
N ASP A 547 11.53 23.32 -3.36
CA ASP A 547 12.79 24.01 -3.05
C ASP A 547 12.87 24.45 -1.57
N GLY A 548 11.94 23.99 -0.73
CA GLY A 548 11.80 24.42 0.67
C GLY A 548 10.91 25.65 0.88
N MET A 549 10.56 26.39 -0.19
CA MET A 549 9.74 27.61 -0.10
C MET A 549 8.42 27.39 0.63
N LYS A 550 7.78 26.23 0.43
CA LYS A 550 6.48 25.91 1.03
C LYS A 550 6.43 26.07 2.55
N TYR A 551 7.52 25.79 3.26
CA TYR A 551 7.56 25.87 4.72
C TYR A 551 7.61 27.33 5.20
N ARG A 552 8.43 28.15 4.54
CA ARG A 552 8.48 29.62 4.77
C ARG A 552 7.15 30.27 4.40
N ASP A 553 6.61 29.91 3.25
CA ASP A 553 5.33 30.43 2.74
C ASP A 553 4.18 30.14 3.70
N TYR A 554 4.11 28.90 4.22
CA TYR A 554 3.17 28.55 5.30
C TYR A 554 3.38 29.40 6.56
N SER A 555 4.61 29.51 7.06
CA SER A 555 4.88 30.22 8.30
C SER A 555 4.43 31.68 8.22
N LEU A 556 4.73 32.34 7.09
CA LEU A 556 4.28 33.71 6.82
C LEU A 556 2.76 33.81 6.69
N GLY A 557 2.12 32.91 5.94
CA GLY A 557 0.67 32.96 5.70
C GLY A 557 -0.16 32.63 6.94
N ALA A 558 0.33 31.73 7.79
CA ALA A 558 -0.27 31.39 9.08
C ALA A 558 0.04 32.43 10.18
N GLY A 559 0.83 33.47 9.88
CA GLY A 559 1.16 34.52 10.86
C GLY A 559 1.98 34.03 12.04
N LEU A 560 2.85 33.04 11.81
CA LEU A 560 3.77 32.51 12.82
C LEU A 560 4.86 33.53 13.16
N GLU A 561 5.27 33.57 14.42
CA GLU A 561 6.35 34.39 14.96
C GLU A 561 7.71 34.06 14.32
N ARG A 562 7.90 32.80 13.91
CA ARG A 562 9.13 32.35 13.26
C ARG A 562 8.89 31.60 11.95
N LEU A 563 9.95 31.54 11.15
CA LEU A 563 9.97 30.71 9.95
C LEU A 563 10.33 29.26 10.33
N TRP A 564 9.38 28.34 10.15
CA TRP A 564 9.63 26.93 10.33
C TRP A 564 10.28 26.36 9.09
N GLU A 565 11.41 25.68 9.28
CA GLU A 565 12.11 24.95 8.23
C GLU A 565 12.61 23.60 8.77
N PRO A 566 12.67 22.55 7.92
CA PRO A 566 13.14 21.25 8.35
C PRO A 566 14.63 21.26 8.66
N GLN A 567 14.97 20.98 9.92
CA GLN A 567 16.35 20.76 10.35
C GLN A 567 16.82 19.39 9.82
N GLN A 568 17.87 19.37 9.00
CA GLN A 568 18.38 18.12 8.41
C GLN A 568 19.14 17.32 9.46
N LEU A 569 18.76 16.05 9.65
CA LEU A 569 19.37 15.14 10.61
C LEU A 569 19.94 13.90 9.91
N ILE A 570 20.93 13.28 10.56
CA ILE A 570 21.40 11.94 10.22
C ILE A 570 20.33 10.88 10.51
N LEU A 571 20.48 9.69 9.92
CA LEU A 571 19.54 8.57 10.14
C LEU A 571 19.65 7.94 11.54
N ASP A 572 20.78 8.13 12.25
CA ASP A 572 20.96 7.61 13.61
C ASP A 572 20.61 8.68 14.64
N LEU A 573 19.38 8.67 15.13
CA LEU A 573 18.85 9.65 16.07
C LEU A 573 19.21 9.34 17.53
N ARG A 574 19.92 8.25 17.81
CA ARG A 574 20.20 7.82 19.20
C ARG A 574 21.07 8.80 19.99
N ASN A 575 21.86 9.61 19.30
CA ASN A 575 22.74 10.62 19.89
C ASN A 575 22.27 12.06 19.62
N VAL A 576 21.03 12.24 19.16
CA VAL A 576 20.44 13.56 18.91
C VAL A 576 19.56 13.93 20.09
N ASP A 577 19.75 15.12 20.67
CA ASP A 577 18.85 15.66 21.69
C ASP A 577 17.57 16.19 21.04
N LEU A 578 16.65 15.27 20.77
CA LEU A 578 15.37 15.60 20.12
C LEU A 578 14.49 16.49 20.98
N ARG A 579 14.63 16.46 22.31
CA ARG A 579 13.80 17.25 23.23
C ARG A 579 14.17 18.74 23.15
N SER A 580 15.45 19.07 23.03
CA SER A 580 15.88 20.47 22.86
C SER A 580 15.46 21.08 21.52
N MET A 581 15.04 20.27 20.55
CA MET A 581 14.55 20.73 19.25
C MET A 581 13.04 21.01 19.22
N LEU A 582 12.30 20.54 20.22
CA LEU A 582 10.86 20.75 20.29
C LEU A 582 10.56 22.21 20.59
N ASP A 583 9.58 22.74 19.88
CA ASP A 583 9.04 24.06 20.17
C ASP A 583 7.52 24.06 20.05
N SER A 584 6.87 24.98 20.76
CA SER A 584 5.41 25.14 20.71
C SER A 584 5.10 26.50 20.11
N GLU A 585 4.25 26.48 19.09
CA GLU A 585 3.73 27.70 18.52
C GLU A 585 2.24 27.51 18.21
N TYR A 586 1.49 28.60 18.33
CA TYR A 586 0.04 28.57 18.23
C TYR A 586 -0.44 29.57 17.19
N VAL A 587 -1.34 29.13 16.31
CA VAL A 587 -1.97 30.04 15.35
C VAL A 587 -3.00 30.90 16.08
N ALA A 588 -2.93 32.23 15.90
CA ALA A 588 -3.85 33.19 16.52
C ALA A 588 -5.31 32.96 16.10
N GLU A 589 -6.27 33.25 16.99
CA GLU A 589 -7.71 33.07 16.71
C GLU A 589 -8.18 33.94 15.54
N GLU A 590 -7.66 35.16 15.42
CA GLU A 590 -7.98 36.07 14.32
C GLU A 590 -7.53 35.49 12.97
N LYS A 591 -6.39 34.79 12.95
CA LYS A 591 -5.92 34.10 11.76
C LYS A 591 -6.80 32.89 11.44
N LEU A 592 -7.28 32.16 12.44
CA LEU A 592 -8.24 31.09 12.21
C LEU A 592 -9.56 31.62 11.62
N ASP A 593 -10.06 32.76 12.12
CA ASP A 593 -11.26 33.40 11.60
C ASP A 593 -11.09 33.79 10.11
N GLU A 594 -9.93 34.35 9.74
CA GLU A 594 -9.60 34.68 8.36
C GLU A 594 -9.62 33.45 7.45
N VAL A 595 -8.97 32.35 7.87
CA VAL A 595 -8.89 31.11 7.09
C VAL A 595 -10.26 30.45 6.96
N GLU A 596 -11.05 30.41 8.03
CA GLU A 596 -12.40 29.85 8.03
C GLU A 596 -13.35 30.67 7.13
N ALA A 597 -13.28 32.00 7.22
CA ALA A 597 -14.05 32.89 6.36
C ALA A 597 -13.70 32.71 4.87
N ALA A 598 -12.41 32.57 4.55
CA ALA A 598 -11.97 32.32 3.17
C ALA A 598 -12.57 31.03 2.59
N ILE A 599 -12.65 29.96 3.38
CA ILE A 599 -13.28 28.69 2.95
C ILE A 599 -14.78 28.87 2.75
N LYS A 600 -15.47 29.50 3.70
CA LYS A 600 -16.91 29.79 3.58
C LYS A 600 -17.23 30.62 2.34
N ASN A 601 -16.44 31.65 2.08
CA ASN A 601 -16.58 32.52 0.90
C ASN A 601 -16.29 31.77 -0.41
N ALA A 602 -15.25 30.92 -0.45
CA ALA A 602 -14.93 30.10 -1.63
C ALA A 602 -16.06 29.12 -1.97
N VAL A 603 -16.67 28.49 -0.95
CA VAL A 603 -17.82 27.59 -1.13
C VAL A 603 -19.07 28.36 -1.57
N ALA A 604 -19.30 29.55 -1.01
CA ALA A 604 -20.42 30.41 -1.42
C ALA A 604 -20.28 30.86 -2.89
N ASP A 605 -19.11 31.36 -3.30
CA ASP A 605 -18.83 31.74 -4.69
C ASP A 605 -18.97 30.54 -5.63
N TRP A 606 -18.52 29.35 -5.22
CA TRP A 606 -18.78 28.13 -6.00
C TRP A 606 -20.28 27.84 -6.18
N ARG A 607 -21.08 27.97 -5.11
CA ARG A 607 -22.55 27.79 -5.17
C ARG A 607 -23.19 28.81 -6.10
N ASP A 608 -22.74 30.06 -6.07
CA ASP A 608 -23.24 31.13 -6.96
C ASP A 608 -22.87 30.89 -8.43
N ILE A 609 -21.73 30.25 -8.72
CA ILE A 609 -21.32 29.91 -10.09
C ILE A 609 -22.17 28.76 -10.68
N VAL A 610 -22.66 27.84 -9.84
CA VAL A 610 -23.42 26.66 -10.30
C VAL A 610 -24.94 26.86 -10.29
N ALA A 611 -25.45 27.86 -9.56
CA ALA A 611 -26.84 28.30 -9.61
C ALA A 611 -27.15 29.02 -10.93
#